data_AF-A0A1E2SJL1-F1
#
_entry.id   AF-A0A1E2SJL1-F1
#
_cell.length_a   1.000
_cell.length_b   1.000
_cell.length_c   1.000
_cell.angle_alpha   90.00
_cell.angle_beta   90.00
_cell.angle_gamma   90.00
#
_symmetry.space_group_name_H-M   'P 1'
#
loop_
_entity.id
_entity.type
_entity.pdbx_description
1 polymer ?
#
loop_
_entity_poly.entity_id
_entity_poly.type
_entity_poly.pdbx_seq_one_letter_code
_entity_poly.pdbx_strand_id
1 'polypeptide(L)'
;MSVRTATAGSVNGAFFSMAQKLDQCEIRKTAEAFGVRRADGKSLTSYVSDVLGINEVAPIRMAAAFAAIANKGVICSPIAIDRIVDSEGKDVPVPGPECSAAVSSEVAATMASELSGVMRGTGSASNPRDGVPVFGKTGTSDGE
;
A
#
# COMPACT_ATOMS: atom_id res chain seq x y z
N MET A 1 -21.90 9.39 -5.89
CA MET A 1 -20.44 9.61 -5.99
C MET A 1 -19.82 8.37 -6.60
N SER A 2 -18.92 8.50 -7.57
CA SER A 2 -18.19 7.34 -8.11
C SER A 2 -17.08 6.90 -7.15
N VAL A 3 -16.60 5.65 -7.26
CA VAL A 3 -15.44 5.17 -6.50
C VAL A 3 -14.22 6.06 -6.76
N ARG A 4 -13.97 6.44 -8.01
CA ARG A 4 -12.86 7.32 -8.38
C ARG A 4 -12.89 8.66 -7.67
N THR A 5 -14.06 9.30 -7.66
CA THR A 5 -14.24 10.60 -6.98
C THR A 5 -14.07 10.46 -5.47
N ALA A 6 -14.62 9.39 -4.88
CA ALA A 6 -14.46 9.10 -3.45
C ALA A 6 -12.99 8.87 -3.07
N THR A 7 -12.26 8.09 -3.86
CA THR A 7 -10.84 7.80 -3.66
C THR A 7 -9.99 9.06 -3.79
N ALA A 8 -10.21 9.86 -4.85
CA ALA A 8 -9.50 11.11 -5.10
C ALA A 8 -9.71 12.15 -3.98
N GLY A 9 -10.91 12.19 -3.40
CA GLY A 9 -11.27 13.08 -2.29
C GLY A 9 -11.04 12.51 -0.89
N SER A 10 -10.58 11.26 -0.78
CA SER A 10 -10.42 10.54 0.50
C SER A 10 -11.68 10.55 1.39
N VAL A 11 -12.86 10.30 0.80
CA VAL A 11 -14.15 10.47 1.49
C VAL A 11 -14.46 9.27 2.40
N ASN A 12 -14.28 9.42 3.72
CA ASN A 12 -14.47 8.35 4.72
C ASN A 12 -15.81 7.61 4.60
N GLY A 13 -16.92 8.35 4.47
CA GLY A 13 -18.26 7.76 4.37
C GLY A 13 -18.44 6.85 3.14
N ALA A 14 -17.73 7.13 2.04
CA ALA A 14 -17.75 6.27 0.87
C ALA A 14 -16.98 4.96 1.11
N PHE A 15 -15.81 5.02 1.77
CA PHE A 15 -15.05 3.82 2.14
C PHE A 15 -15.82 2.94 3.12
N PHE A 16 -16.49 3.52 4.12
CA PHE A 16 -17.40 2.76 4.98
C PHE A 16 -18.56 2.12 4.21
N SER A 17 -19.20 2.86 3.31
CA SER A 17 -20.33 2.33 2.52
C SER A 17 -19.90 1.18 1.60
N MET A 18 -18.68 1.24 1.05
CA MET A 18 -18.10 0.11 0.31
C MET A 18 -17.80 -1.07 1.22
N ALA A 19 -17.18 -0.82 2.37
CA ALA A 19 -16.80 -1.85 3.33
C ALA A 19 -18.02 -2.60 3.91
N GLN A 20 -19.16 -1.92 4.08
CA GLN A 20 -20.43 -2.55 4.50
C GLN A 20 -20.99 -3.57 3.49
N LYS A 21 -20.52 -3.54 2.24
CA LYS A 21 -20.93 -4.47 1.18
C LYS A 21 -19.93 -5.61 0.98
N LEU A 22 -18.87 -5.63 1.77
CA LEU A 22 -17.74 -6.56 1.66
C LEU A 22 -17.50 -7.25 3.01
N ASP A 23 -16.73 -8.34 2.97
CA ASP A 23 -16.29 -9.02 4.18
C ASP A 23 -15.07 -8.30 4.79
N GLN A 24 -15.17 -7.90 6.06
CA GLN A 24 -14.10 -7.19 6.77
C GLN A 24 -12.83 -8.05 6.91
N CYS A 25 -12.98 -9.36 7.07
CA CYS A 25 -11.85 -10.29 7.11
C CYS A 25 -11.14 -10.36 5.77
N GLU A 26 -11.86 -10.30 4.66
CA GLU A 26 -11.27 -10.32 3.31
C GLU A 26 -10.56 -8.99 2.98
N ILE A 27 -11.09 -7.85 3.44
CA ILE A 27 -10.39 -6.55 3.37
C ILE A 27 -9.06 -6.64 4.12
N ARG A 28 -9.08 -7.14 5.37
CA ARG A 28 -7.87 -7.35 6.16
C ARG A 28 -6.89 -8.29 5.46
N LYS A 29 -7.34 -9.47 5.01
CA LYS A 29 -6.49 -10.45 4.31
C LYS A 29 -5.85 -9.85 3.06
N THR A 30 -6.59 -9.03 2.31
CA THR A 30 -6.05 -8.32 1.15
C THR A 30 -4.94 -7.36 1.57
N ALA A 31 -5.13 -6.56 2.62
CA ALA A 31 -4.07 -5.69 3.15
C ALA A 31 -2.84 -6.51 3.61
N GLU A 32 -3.04 -7.63 4.29
CA GLU A 32 -1.96 -8.52 4.73
C GLU A 32 -1.23 -9.19 3.55
N ALA A 33 -1.93 -9.48 2.45
CA ALA A 33 -1.33 -9.97 1.21
C ALA A 33 -0.43 -8.91 0.55
N PHE A 34 -0.75 -7.63 0.72
CA PHE A 34 0.14 -6.50 0.42
C PHE A 34 1.23 -6.27 1.48
N GLY A 35 1.49 -7.24 2.36
CA GLY A 35 2.56 -7.19 3.35
C GLY A 35 2.32 -6.19 4.49
N VAL A 36 1.10 -5.64 4.60
CA VAL A 36 0.72 -4.73 5.68
C VAL A 36 0.50 -5.53 6.96
N ARG A 37 1.17 -5.13 8.03
CA ARG A 37 1.06 -5.69 9.39
C ARG A 37 1.22 -4.55 10.39
N ARG A 38 0.76 -4.78 11.63
CA ARG A 38 0.98 -3.80 12.70
C ARG A 38 2.47 -3.63 12.97
N ALA A 39 2.87 -2.43 13.38
CA ALA A 39 4.25 -2.09 13.70
C ALA A 39 4.82 -2.91 14.88
N ASP A 40 3.94 -3.40 15.76
CA ASP A 40 4.28 -4.32 16.86
C ASP A 40 4.44 -5.78 16.42
N GLY A 41 4.38 -6.06 15.11
CA GLY A 41 4.53 -7.40 14.53
C GLY A 41 3.27 -8.28 14.59
N LYS A 42 2.18 -7.80 15.21
CA LYS A 42 0.92 -8.56 15.27
C LYS A 42 0.12 -8.42 13.97
N SER A 43 -0.85 -9.31 13.79
CA SER A 43 -1.82 -9.22 12.70
C SER A 43 -2.67 -7.96 12.80
N LEU A 44 -3.16 -7.48 11.66
CA LEU A 44 -4.08 -6.35 11.64
C LEU A 44 -5.35 -6.69 12.44
N THR A 45 -5.91 -5.68 13.12
CA THR A 45 -7.24 -5.81 13.71
C THR A 45 -8.30 -6.00 12.61
N SER A 46 -9.55 -6.24 13.00
CA SER A 46 -10.67 -6.36 12.05
C SER A 46 -11.92 -5.61 12.53
N TYR A 47 -11.73 -4.44 13.14
CA TYR A 47 -12.81 -3.51 13.47
C TYR A 47 -13.33 -2.80 12.22
N VAL A 48 -14.58 -2.35 12.24
CA VAL A 48 -15.17 -1.61 11.12
C VAL A 48 -14.38 -0.35 10.78
N SER A 49 -13.76 0.29 11.78
CA SER A 49 -12.90 1.47 11.61
C SER A 49 -11.56 1.19 10.91
N ASP A 50 -11.14 -0.06 10.74
CA ASP A 50 -9.87 -0.41 10.11
C ASP A 50 -9.78 0.05 8.65
N VAL A 51 -10.93 0.18 7.98
CA VAL A 51 -11.02 0.72 6.62
C VAL A 51 -10.63 2.20 6.52
N LEU A 52 -10.51 2.89 7.66
CA LEU A 52 -9.99 4.25 7.76
C LEU A 52 -8.54 4.33 8.25
N GLY A 53 -7.88 3.19 8.52
CA GLY A 53 -6.46 3.16 8.85
C GLY A 53 -6.13 3.41 10.33
N ILE A 54 -6.81 2.75 11.26
CA ILE A 54 -6.52 2.85 12.71
C ILE A 54 -5.36 1.95 13.18
N ASN A 55 -4.82 1.08 12.31
CA ASN A 55 -3.68 0.23 12.67
C ASN A 55 -2.37 1.00 12.50
N GLU A 56 -1.46 0.87 13.47
CA GLU A 56 -0.14 1.44 13.39
C GLU A 56 0.71 0.61 12.41
N VAL A 57 1.16 1.21 11.32
CA VAL A 57 1.94 0.51 10.28
C VAL A 57 3.27 1.21 10.05
N ALA A 58 4.35 0.43 10.00
CA ALA A 58 5.67 0.97 9.71
C ALA A 58 5.73 1.52 8.27
N PRO A 59 6.32 2.71 8.01
CA PRO A 59 6.37 3.33 6.67
C PRO A 59 6.97 2.42 5.59
N ILE A 60 7.98 1.62 5.92
CA ILE A 60 8.60 0.68 4.98
C ILE A 60 7.62 -0.39 4.46
N ARG A 61 6.63 -0.77 5.27
CA ARG A 61 5.57 -1.71 4.85
C ARG A 61 4.61 -1.03 3.88
N MET A 62 4.26 0.23 4.12
CA MET A 62 3.43 1.01 3.19
C MET A 62 4.15 1.25 1.86
N ALA A 63 5.46 1.53 1.89
CA ALA A 63 6.27 1.64 0.67
C ALA A 63 6.24 0.33 -0.14
N ALA A 64 6.40 -0.83 0.52
CA ALA A 64 6.31 -2.14 -0.12
C ALA A 64 4.91 -2.41 -0.71
N ALA A 65 3.85 -2.06 0.01
CA ALA A 65 2.48 -2.21 -0.47
C ALA A 65 2.19 -1.38 -1.73
N PHE A 66 2.60 -0.11 -1.77
CA PHE A 66 2.45 0.74 -2.95
C PHE A 66 3.37 0.29 -4.10
N ALA A 67 4.57 -0.19 -3.80
CA ALA A 67 5.45 -0.80 -4.79
C ALA A 67 4.82 -2.04 -5.44
N ALA A 68 4.08 -2.85 -4.67
CA ALA A 68 3.38 -4.00 -5.22
C ALA A 68 2.27 -3.60 -6.21
N ILE A 69 1.56 -2.49 -5.97
CA ILE A 69 0.60 -1.94 -6.94
C ILE A 69 1.31 -1.57 -8.24
N ALA A 70 2.45 -0.87 -8.16
CA ALA A 70 3.28 -0.54 -9.32
C ALA A 70 3.84 -1.80 -10.02
N ASN A 71 4.13 -2.85 -9.24
CA ASN A 71 4.64 -4.13 -9.71
C ASN A 71 3.53 -5.15 -10.04
N LYS A 72 2.43 -4.66 -10.64
CA LYS A 72 1.34 -5.50 -11.18
C LYS A 72 0.74 -6.48 -10.15
N GLY A 73 0.70 -6.09 -8.88
CA GLY A 73 0.12 -6.88 -7.80
C GLY A 73 1.08 -7.87 -7.14
N VAL A 74 2.36 -7.90 -7.52
CA VAL A 74 3.39 -8.74 -6.88
C VAL A 74 4.14 -7.93 -5.84
N ILE A 75 4.04 -8.35 -4.57
CA ILE A 75 4.83 -7.80 -3.48
C ILE A 75 6.14 -8.55 -3.36
N CYS A 76 7.21 -7.84 -3.00
CA CYS A 76 8.49 -8.40 -2.65
C CYS A 76 8.93 -7.86 -1.28
N SER A 77 9.59 -8.69 -0.47
CA SER A 77 10.11 -8.25 0.83
C SER A 77 11.16 -7.14 0.63
N PRO A 78 11.11 -6.05 1.42
CA PRO A 78 12.14 -5.04 1.38
C PRO A 78 13.50 -5.62 1.81
N ILE A 79 14.54 -5.37 1.01
CA ILE A 79 15.92 -5.70 1.35
C ILE A 79 16.73 -4.42 1.52
N ALA A 80 17.66 -4.42 2.47
CA ALA A 80 18.53 -3.28 2.75
C ALA A 80 20.01 -3.55 2.41
N ILE A 81 20.35 -4.80 2.13
CA ILE A 81 21.72 -5.26 1.88
C ILE A 81 21.75 -5.81 0.47
N ASP A 82 22.66 -5.30 -0.35
CA ASP A 82 22.91 -5.74 -1.73
C ASP A 82 24.10 -6.70 -1.82
N ARG A 83 25.13 -6.49 -1.00
CA ARG A 83 26.36 -7.27 -0.99
C ARG A 83 27.00 -7.27 0.40
N ILE A 84 27.52 -8.42 0.81
CA ILE A 84 28.39 -8.56 1.98
C ILE A 84 29.73 -9.10 1.51
N VAL A 85 30.83 -8.47 1.93
CA VAL A 85 32.20 -8.93 1.69
C VAL A 85 32.86 -9.13 3.05
N ASP A 86 33.49 -10.29 3.26
CA ASP A 86 34.17 -10.62 4.52
C ASP A 86 35.58 -9.99 4.60
N SER A 87 36.27 -10.22 5.72
CA SER A 87 37.61 -9.69 5.96
C SER A 87 38.69 -10.24 5.03
N GLU A 88 38.43 -11.36 4.34
CA GLU A 88 39.33 -11.98 3.37
C GLU A 88 39.05 -11.50 1.94
N GLY A 89 38.06 -10.62 1.75
CA GLY A 89 37.65 -10.09 0.45
C GLY A 89 36.70 -11.01 -0.31
N LYS A 90 36.10 -12.01 0.34
CA LYS A 90 35.19 -12.96 -0.28
C LYS A 90 33.73 -12.54 -0.11
N ASP A 91 32.94 -12.77 -1.16
CA ASP A 91 31.50 -12.52 -1.14
C ASP A 91 30.78 -13.49 -0.22
N VAL A 92 29.90 -12.94 0.64
CA VAL A 92 29.00 -13.69 1.50
C VAL A 92 27.58 -13.62 0.91
N PRO A 93 26.86 -14.76 0.82
CA PRO A 93 25.50 -14.76 0.30
C PRO A 93 24.57 -13.85 1.09
N VAL A 94 23.85 -12.98 0.38
CA VAL A 94 22.79 -12.14 0.95
C VAL A 94 21.44 -12.74 0.51
N PRO A 95 20.50 -12.98 1.45
CA PRO A 95 19.16 -13.41 1.08
C PRO A 95 18.49 -12.38 0.15
N GLY A 96 18.02 -12.85 -1.01
CA GLY A 96 17.24 -12.04 -1.93
C GLY A 96 15.84 -11.75 -1.39
N PRO A 97 15.06 -10.90 -2.10
CA PRO A 97 13.69 -10.62 -1.71
C PRO A 97 12.80 -11.85 -1.92
N GLU A 98 11.86 -12.05 -1.01
CA GLU A 98 10.79 -13.03 -1.16
C GLU A 98 9.59 -12.35 -1.80
N CYS A 99 9.14 -12.87 -2.95
CA CYS A 99 8.03 -12.27 -3.70
C CYS A 99 6.80 -13.17 -3.73
N SER A 100 5.61 -12.57 -3.65
CA SER A 100 4.33 -13.26 -3.74
C SER A 100 3.27 -12.38 -4.42
N ALA A 101 2.26 -13.01 -5.01
CA ALA A 101 1.13 -12.29 -5.61
C ALA A 101 0.15 -11.86 -4.51
N ALA A 102 -0.09 -10.55 -4.39
CA ALA A 102 -1.09 -9.98 -3.49
C ALA A 102 -2.47 -9.92 -4.17
N VAL A 103 -2.50 -9.47 -5.42
CA VAL A 103 -3.70 -9.38 -6.28
C VAL A 103 -3.35 -9.66 -7.74
N SER A 104 -4.36 -9.83 -8.60
CA SER A 104 -4.13 -9.94 -10.04
C SER A 104 -3.58 -8.65 -10.63
N SER A 105 -2.90 -8.75 -11.78
CA SER A 105 -2.38 -7.60 -12.52
C SER A 105 -3.47 -6.63 -12.97
N GLU A 106 -4.66 -7.14 -13.30
CA GLU A 106 -5.83 -6.33 -13.66
C GLU A 106 -6.36 -5.51 -12.47
N VAL A 107 -6.43 -6.13 -11.28
CA VAL A 107 -6.82 -5.43 -10.06
C VAL A 107 -5.78 -4.36 -9.70
N ALA A 108 -4.48 -4.69 -9.77
CA ALA A 108 -3.42 -3.72 -9.53
C ALA A 108 -3.45 -2.53 -10.51
N ALA A 109 -3.69 -2.81 -11.80
CA ALA A 109 -3.82 -1.75 -12.82
C ALA A 109 -5.05 -0.85 -12.55
N THR A 110 -6.17 -1.45 -12.12
CA THR A 110 -7.35 -0.70 -11.70
C THR A 110 -7.04 0.18 -10.49
N MET A 111 -6.37 -0.38 -9.45
CA MET A 111 -5.93 0.39 -8.29
C MET A 111 -5.06 1.58 -8.69
N ALA A 112 -4.05 1.38 -9.54
CA ALA A 112 -3.17 2.45 -10.01
C ALA A 112 -3.96 3.54 -10.78
N SER A 113 -4.91 3.14 -11.63
CA SER A 113 -5.79 4.07 -12.35
C SER A 113 -6.65 4.92 -11.40
N GLU A 114 -7.25 4.30 -10.39
CA GLU A 114 -8.08 5.00 -9.40
C GLU A 114 -7.22 5.94 -8.53
N LEU A 115 -6.06 5.47 -8.06
CA LEU A 115 -5.10 6.24 -7.25
C LEU A 115 -4.46 7.40 -8.03
N SER A 116 -4.34 7.31 -9.35
CA SER A 116 -3.89 8.45 -10.18
C SER A 116 -4.80 9.67 -10.06
N GLY A 117 -6.10 9.45 -9.75
CA GLY A 117 -7.05 10.53 -9.50
C GLY A 117 -6.70 11.35 -8.26
N VAL A 118 -6.08 10.74 -7.25
CA VAL A 118 -5.65 11.42 -6.02
C VAL A 118 -4.58 12.48 -6.29
N MET A 119 -3.72 12.25 -7.30
CA MET A 119 -2.68 13.21 -7.71
C MET A 119 -3.26 14.46 -8.41
N ARG A 120 -4.58 14.51 -8.60
CA ARG A 120 -5.37 15.68 -8.99
C ARG A 120 -6.37 16.12 -7.91
N GLY A 121 -6.45 15.38 -6.81
CA GLY A 121 -7.30 15.62 -5.64
C GLY A 121 -6.44 15.97 -4.42
N THR A 122 -6.62 15.22 -3.33
CA THR A 122 -5.95 15.50 -2.06
C THR A 122 -4.41 15.45 -2.14
N GLY A 123 -3.85 14.67 -3.06
CA GLY A 123 -2.39 14.55 -3.28
C GLY A 123 -1.83 15.50 -4.34
N SER A 124 -2.62 16.48 -4.81
CA SER A 124 -2.24 17.36 -5.92
C SER A 124 -0.97 18.18 -5.68
N ALA A 125 -0.66 18.51 -4.43
CA ALA A 125 0.58 19.20 -4.06
C ALA A 125 1.83 18.32 -4.21
N SER A 126 1.68 16.99 -4.14
CA SER A 126 2.79 16.03 -4.29
C SER A 126 3.06 15.64 -5.75
N ASN A 127 2.28 16.14 -6.70
CA ASN A 127 2.49 15.88 -8.12
C ASN A 127 3.60 16.80 -8.67
N PRO A 128 4.72 16.26 -9.19
CA PRO A 128 5.83 17.07 -9.71
C PRO A 128 5.49 17.82 -11.00
N ARG A 129 4.41 17.42 -11.70
CA ARG A 129 3.95 18.02 -12.98
C ARG A 129 5.00 17.98 -14.09
N ASP A 130 5.86 16.97 -14.08
CA ASP A 130 6.90 16.70 -15.08
C ASP A 130 6.41 15.85 -16.26
N GLY A 131 5.14 15.45 -16.26
CA GLY A 131 4.53 14.62 -17.30
C GLY A 131 4.68 13.10 -17.06
N VAL A 132 5.42 12.69 -16.03
CA VAL A 132 5.50 11.27 -15.64
C VAL A 132 4.19 10.86 -14.95
N PRO A 133 3.53 9.77 -15.38
CA PRO A 133 2.35 9.27 -14.69
C PRO A 133 2.68 8.88 -13.24
N VAL A 134 1.97 9.50 -12.29
CA VAL A 134 2.11 9.24 -10.86
C VAL A 134 0.75 8.83 -10.27
N PHE A 135 0.80 7.92 -9.31
CA PHE A 135 -0.34 7.59 -8.45
C PHE A 135 0.09 7.68 -7.00
N GLY A 136 -0.87 7.90 -6.11
CA GLY A 136 -0.57 8.02 -4.68
C GLY A 136 -1.83 8.06 -3.86
N LYS A 137 -1.65 8.15 -2.55
CA LYS A 137 -2.74 8.34 -1.59
C LYS A 137 -2.27 9.23 -0.46
N THR A 138 -3.12 10.15 -0.02
CA THR A 138 -2.92 10.89 1.23
C THR A 138 -3.49 10.13 2.42
N GLY A 139 -2.91 10.32 3.59
CA GLY A 139 -3.44 9.87 4.88
C GLY A 139 -3.21 10.95 5.94
N THR A 140 -4.16 11.08 6.85
CA THR A 140 -4.14 11.98 8.00
C THR A 140 -4.86 11.27 9.15
N SER A 141 -4.31 11.31 10.35
CA SER A 141 -4.97 10.83 11.58
C SER A 141 -5.59 11.99 12.35
N ASP A 142 -6.57 11.70 13.19
CA ASP A 142 -7.22 12.70 14.05
C ASP A 142 -6.21 13.27 15.06
N GLY A 143 -6.25 14.58 15.29
CA GLY A 143 -5.33 15.27 16.20
C GLY A 143 -3.95 15.64 15.63
N GLU A 144 -3.71 15.38 14.33
CA GLU A 144 -2.58 15.91 13.55
C GLU A 144 -2.93 17.21 12.80
#